data_AF-A0A6M3K2M8-F1
#
_entry.id   AF-A0A6M3K2M8-F1
#
_cell.length_a   1.000
_cell.length_b   1.000
_cell.length_c   1.000
_cell.angle_alpha   90.00
_cell.angle_beta   90.00
_cell.angle_gamma   90.00
#
_symmetry.space_group_name_H-M   'P 1'
#
loop_
_entity.id
_entity.type
_entity.pdbx_description
1 polymer ?
#
loop_
_entity_poly.entity_id
_entity_poly.type
_entity_poly.pdbx_seq_one_letter_code
_entity_poly.pdbx_strand_id
1 'polypeptide(L)'
;MSKVGDIKKIHLSKHIFSLCACCGKGRWTRLWSNKPKAELCRRCSALHNLVLVSHRPRFTKEERIERRRKGDRERYQARKQDVLKHYGGDPPKCAHCGITDIDVLCIDHINGGGRKHYLELQAKNIIMQKWLQDNGYPEGYQILCANCNLKKEVERRRNGYSD
;
A
#
# COMPACT_ATOMS: atom_id res chain seq x y z
N MET A 1 0.15 56.99 -13.95
CA MET A 1 1.07 56.08 -13.25
C MET A 1 0.56 54.66 -13.43
N SER A 2 1.49 53.77 -13.74
CA SER A 2 1.34 52.63 -14.66
C SER A 2 0.34 51.56 -14.24
N LYS A 3 -0.59 51.24 -15.15
CA LYS A 3 -1.40 50.02 -15.10
C LYS A 3 -0.46 48.82 -15.09
N VAL A 4 -0.60 47.94 -14.11
CA VAL A 4 0.05 46.63 -14.04
C VAL A 4 -0.39 45.87 -15.29
N GLY A 5 0.46 45.87 -16.31
CA GLY A 5 0.16 45.24 -17.59
C GLY A 5 0.12 43.73 -17.41
N ASP A 6 -1.03 43.15 -17.76
CA ASP A 6 -1.21 41.72 -17.98
C ASP A 6 -0.07 41.18 -18.85
N ILE A 7 0.85 40.42 -18.24
CA ILE A 7 1.84 39.63 -18.96
C ILE A 7 1.09 38.48 -19.60
N LYS A 8 0.49 38.76 -20.77
CA LYS A 8 -0.07 37.77 -21.67
C LYS A 8 0.98 36.68 -21.91
N LYS A 9 0.62 35.44 -21.56
CA LYS A 9 1.40 34.24 -21.87
C LYS A 9 1.70 34.22 -23.37
N ILE A 10 2.91 34.55 -23.78
CA ILE A 10 3.35 34.39 -25.16
C ILE A 10 3.65 32.91 -25.36
N HIS A 11 2.74 32.19 -26.01
CA HIS A 11 2.90 30.79 -26.38
C HIS A 11 3.77 30.69 -27.65
N LEU A 12 5.08 30.50 -27.49
CA LEU A 12 5.88 29.83 -28.53
C LEU A 12 5.72 28.32 -28.33
N SER A 13 5.27 27.63 -29.38
CA SER A 13 4.57 26.32 -29.40
C SER A 13 5.22 25.10 -28.73
N LYS A 14 6.35 25.25 -28.03
CA LYS A 14 7.03 24.14 -27.31
C LYS A 14 7.54 24.52 -25.92
N HIS A 15 7.35 25.77 -25.49
CA HIS A 15 7.92 26.28 -24.23
C HIS A 15 6.95 27.19 -23.47
N ILE A 16 6.94 27.05 -22.14
CA ILE A 16 6.25 27.97 -21.21
C ILE A 16 7.29 28.78 -20.46
N PHE A 17 7.16 30.10 -20.51
CA PHE A 17 7.88 31.00 -19.61
C PHE A 17 7.21 31.03 -18.23
N SER A 18 8.01 30.89 -17.17
CA SER A 18 7.57 30.95 -15.77
C SER A 18 8.61 31.67 -14.92
N LEU A 19 8.16 32.49 -13.98
CA LEU A 19 9.02 33.12 -12.97
C LEU A 19 9.19 32.19 -11.77
N CYS A 20 10.39 32.18 -11.18
CA CYS A 20 10.64 31.51 -9.91
C CYS A 20 9.96 32.25 -8.76
N ALA A 21 9.14 31.57 -7.97
CA ALA A 21 8.46 32.16 -6.80
C ALA A 21 9.43 32.65 -5.70
N CYS A 22 10.64 32.08 -5.61
CA CYS A 22 11.64 32.47 -4.60
C CYS A 22 12.54 33.63 -5.04
N CYS A 23 13.01 33.65 -6.30
CA CYS A 23 14.03 34.61 -6.75
C CYS A 23 13.63 35.46 -7.95
N GLY A 24 12.38 35.33 -8.44
CA GLY A 24 11.84 36.10 -9.55
C GLY A 24 12.45 35.79 -10.92
N LYS A 25 13.49 34.95 -11.01
CA LYS A 25 14.16 34.67 -12.30
C LYS A 25 13.25 33.90 -13.25
N GLY A 26 13.11 34.42 -14.47
CA GLY A 26 12.38 33.80 -15.56
C GLY A 26 13.06 32.58 -16.15
N ARG A 27 12.27 31.56 -16.50
CA ARG A 27 12.74 30.35 -17.18
C ARG A 27 11.75 29.83 -18.19
N TRP A 28 12.27 29.30 -19.28
CA TRP A 28 11.54 28.57 -20.29
C TRP A 28 11.54 27.06 -19.95
N THR A 29 10.36 26.46 -19.85
CA THR A 29 10.17 25.03 -19.55
C THR A 29 9.55 24.33 -20.76
N ARG A 30 10.05 23.13 -21.12
CA ARG A 30 9.48 22.32 -22.20
C ARG A 30 8.17 21.69 -21.72
N LEU A 31 7.12 21.77 -22.56
CA LEU A 31 5.77 21.28 -22.26
C LEU A 31 5.64 19.74 -22.21
N TRP A 32 6.68 18.98 -22.56
CA TRP A 32 6.67 17.52 -22.70
C TRP A 32 6.89 16.72 -21.41
N SER A 33 6.55 17.29 -20.25
CA SER A 33 6.69 16.59 -18.96
C SER A 33 5.37 16.67 -18.20
N ASN A 34 4.72 15.53 -17.91
CA ASN A 34 3.61 15.42 -16.94
C ASN A 34 4.03 15.73 -15.49
N LYS A 35 5.09 16.52 -15.29
CA LYS A 35 5.55 16.97 -13.98
C LYS A 35 4.90 18.31 -13.68
N PRO A 36 4.34 18.54 -12.48
CA PRO A 36 3.80 19.84 -12.11
C PRO A 36 4.85 20.94 -12.34
N LYS A 37 4.41 22.12 -12.81
CA LYS A 37 5.29 23.27 -13.05
C LYS A 37 6.03 23.57 -11.76
N ALA A 38 7.34 23.34 -11.73
CA ALA A 38 8.13 23.63 -10.54
C ALA A 38 8.07 25.14 -10.26
N GLU A 39 7.41 25.53 -9.16
CA GLU A 39 7.28 26.92 -8.71
C GLU A 39 8.65 27.56 -8.42
N LEU A 40 9.66 26.74 -8.19
CA LEU A 40 11.02 27.16 -7.85
C LEU A 40 12.04 26.87 -8.95
N CYS A 41 12.98 27.81 -9.07
CA CYS A 41 14.39 27.64 -9.39
C CYS A 41 14.95 26.20 -9.37
N ARG A 42 15.77 25.72 -10.32
CA ARG A 42 16.57 24.50 -10.07
C ARG A 42 17.51 24.78 -8.89
N ARG A 43 18.09 25.98 -8.88
CA ARG A 43 18.88 26.51 -7.76
C ARG A 43 18.03 26.71 -6.50
N CYS A 44 16.91 27.43 -6.57
CA CYS A 44 16.08 27.67 -5.38
C CYS A 44 15.47 26.38 -4.81
N SER A 45 15.07 25.43 -5.66
CA SER A 45 14.62 24.11 -5.25
C SER A 45 15.76 23.32 -4.61
N ALA A 46 16.98 23.37 -5.16
CA ALA A 46 18.14 22.74 -4.52
C ALA A 46 18.45 23.34 -3.14
N LEU A 47 18.33 24.67 -2.98
CA LEU A 47 18.52 25.35 -1.68
C LEU A 47 17.41 24.99 -0.69
N HIS A 48 16.14 24.99 -1.13
CA HIS A 48 15.02 24.52 -0.30
C HIS A 48 15.22 23.06 0.12
N ASN A 49 15.60 22.20 -0.82
CA ASN A 49 15.90 20.80 -0.53
C ASN A 49 17.08 20.66 0.43
N LEU A 50 18.11 21.50 0.32
CA LEU A 50 19.23 21.49 1.27
C LEU A 50 18.73 21.77 2.69
N VAL A 51 17.90 22.80 2.88
CA VAL A 51 17.28 23.09 4.20
C VAL A 51 16.45 21.90 4.69
N LEU A 52 15.60 21.33 3.83
CA LEU A 52 14.76 20.18 4.18
C LEU A 52 15.58 18.94 4.56
N VAL A 53 16.68 18.68 3.86
CA VAL A 53 17.57 17.54 4.14
C VAL A 53 18.41 17.80 5.39
N SER A 54 18.83 19.03 5.65
CA SER A 54 19.58 19.43 6.86
C SER A 54 18.76 19.23 8.15
N HIS A 55 17.44 19.39 8.08
CA HIS A 55 16.53 19.15 9.21
C HIS A 55 15.96 17.72 9.24
N ARG A 56 16.45 16.81 8.39
CA ARG A 56 15.96 15.43 8.41
C ARG A 56 16.41 14.76 9.71
N PRO A 57 15.49 14.19 10.50
CA PRO A 57 15.86 13.49 11.72
C PRO A 57 16.80 12.32 11.37
N ARG A 58 17.93 12.25 12.10
CA ARG A 58 18.89 11.14 11.98
C ARG A 58 18.44 10.02 12.91
N PHE A 59 17.97 8.93 12.32
CA PHE A 59 17.60 7.73 13.07
C PHE A 59 18.77 6.74 13.12
N THR A 60 18.98 6.14 14.29
CA THR A 60 19.84 4.97 14.47
C THR A 60 19.33 3.78 13.64
N LYS A 61 20.14 2.73 13.54
CA LYS A 61 19.74 1.50 12.84
C LYS A 61 18.52 0.88 13.52
N GLU A 62 18.50 0.89 14.85
CA GLU A 62 17.47 0.32 15.71
C GLU A 62 16.15 1.07 15.54
N GLU A 63 16.19 2.41 15.56
CA GLU A 63 15.01 3.25 15.33
C GLU A 63 14.42 3.05 13.94
N ARG A 64 15.27 2.87 12.90
CA ARG A 64 14.80 2.56 11.54
C ARG A 64 14.10 1.20 11.47
N ILE A 65 14.65 0.19 12.16
CA ILE A 65 14.06 -1.14 12.24
C ILE A 65 12.71 -1.08 12.94
N GLU A 66 12.62 -0.39 14.08
CA GLU A 66 11.38 -0.28 14.85
C GLU A 66 10.29 0.45 14.07
N ARG A 67 10.63 1.59 13.44
CA ARG A 67 9.71 2.31 12.55
C ARG A 67 9.21 1.44 11.40
N ARG A 68 10.10 0.64 10.80
CA ARG A 68 9.71 -0.30 9.73
C ARG A 68 8.72 -1.34 10.26
N ARG A 69 9.04 -2.01 11.38
CA ARG A 69 8.19 -3.02 12.01
C ARG A 69 6.81 -2.49 12.39
N LYS A 70 6.77 -1.27 12.95
CA LYS A 70 5.50 -0.59 13.26
C LYS A 70 4.65 -0.41 12.00
N GLY A 71 5.23 0.14 10.93
CA GLY A 71 4.52 0.32 9.67
C GLY A 71 4.11 -1.01 9.02
N ASP A 72 4.94 -2.06 9.12
CA ASP A 72 4.59 -3.40 8.65
C ASP A 72 3.41 -3.99 9.42
N ARG A 73 3.37 -3.82 10.75
CA ARG A 73 2.27 -4.27 11.62
C ARG A 73 0.97 -3.55 11.30
N GLU A 74 1.02 -2.22 11.16
CA GLU A 74 -0.16 -1.41 10.80
C GLU A 74 -0.73 -1.82 9.44
N ARG A 75 0.14 -1.98 8.42
CA ARG A 75 -0.27 -2.49 7.11
C ARG A 75 -0.87 -3.89 7.19
N TYR A 76 -0.25 -4.78 7.95
CA TYR A 76 -0.76 -6.14 8.12
C TYR A 76 -2.16 -6.13 8.76
N GLN A 77 -2.37 -5.36 9.82
CA GLN A 77 -3.66 -5.27 10.51
C GLN A 77 -4.76 -4.69 9.62
N ALA A 78 -4.47 -3.62 8.87
CA ALA A 78 -5.42 -3.05 7.91
C ALA A 78 -5.85 -4.09 6.87
N ARG A 79 -4.87 -4.77 6.25
CA ARG A 79 -5.16 -5.83 5.27
C ARG A 79 -5.93 -7.01 5.87
N LYS A 80 -5.59 -7.41 7.10
CA LYS A 80 -6.30 -8.47 7.83
C LYS A 80 -7.77 -8.07 8.00
N GLN A 81 -8.06 -6.86 8.46
CA GLN A 81 -9.43 -6.39 8.62
C GLN A 81 -10.20 -6.38 7.30
N ASP A 82 -9.62 -5.84 6.22
CA ASP A 82 -10.29 -5.78 4.92
C ASP A 82 -10.64 -7.18 4.39
N VAL A 83 -9.70 -8.12 4.49
CA VAL A 83 -9.89 -9.49 4.01
C VAL A 83 -10.90 -10.25 4.88
N LEU A 84 -10.81 -10.10 6.20
CA LEU A 84 -11.78 -10.71 7.11
C LEU A 84 -13.20 -10.19 6.83
N LYS A 85 -13.36 -8.89 6.59
CA LYS A 85 -14.67 -8.32 6.26
C LYS A 85 -15.20 -8.81 4.92
N HIS A 86 -14.33 -8.89 3.91
CA HIS A 86 -14.70 -9.36 2.58
C HIS A 86 -15.28 -10.78 2.61
N TYR A 87 -14.58 -11.73 3.25
CA TYR A 87 -14.97 -13.15 3.25
C TYR A 87 -15.86 -13.55 4.44
N GLY A 88 -15.86 -12.76 5.52
CA GLY A 88 -16.54 -13.08 6.78
C GLY A 88 -17.74 -12.19 7.11
N GLY A 89 -18.02 -11.15 6.31
CA GLY A 89 -19.07 -10.16 6.57
C GLY A 89 -18.63 -9.01 7.49
N ASP A 90 -19.57 -8.12 7.85
CA ASP A 90 -19.31 -7.02 8.80
C ASP A 90 -20.38 -7.05 9.92
N PRO A 91 -20.05 -7.49 11.16
CA PRO A 91 -18.71 -7.88 11.60
C PRO A 91 -18.24 -9.22 11.00
N PRO A 92 -16.93 -9.39 10.82
CA PRO A 92 -16.37 -10.64 10.31
C PRO A 92 -16.62 -11.77 11.30
N LYS A 93 -17.05 -12.93 10.80
CA LYS A 93 -17.34 -14.10 11.62
C LYS A 93 -16.82 -15.40 11.02
N CYS A 94 -16.57 -16.38 11.89
CA CYS A 94 -16.31 -17.75 11.47
C CYS A 94 -17.54 -18.33 10.78
N ALA A 95 -17.37 -18.86 9.56
CA ALA A 95 -18.44 -19.47 8.78
C ALA A 95 -19.04 -20.73 9.46
N HIS A 96 -18.28 -21.40 10.33
CA HIS A 96 -18.74 -22.61 11.02
C HIS A 96 -19.38 -22.34 12.38
N CYS A 97 -18.71 -21.59 13.28
CA CYS A 97 -19.18 -21.42 14.67
C CYS A 97 -19.70 -20.02 15.00
N GLY A 98 -19.59 -19.06 14.07
CA GLY A 98 -20.11 -17.70 14.24
C GLY A 98 -19.31 -16.79 15.16
N ILE A 99 -18.19 -17.23 15.75
CA ILE A 99 -17.33 -16.35 16.56
C ILE A 99 -16.85 -15.15 15.73
N THR A 100 -16.87 -13.96 16.33
CA THR A 100 -16.54 -12.68 15.68
C THR A 100 -15.23 -12.06 16.15
N ASP A 101 -14.53 -12.71 17.08
CA ASP A 101 -13.25 -12.23 17.60
C ASP A 101 -12.16 -12.30 16.51
N ILE A 102 -11.79 -11.13 15.99
CA ILE A 102 -10.81 -10.93 14.92
C ILE A 102 -9.46 -11.59 15.22
N ASP A 103 -9.07 -11.72 16.50
CA ASP A 103 -7.78 -12.28 16.88
C ASP A 103 -7.71 -13.79 16.65
N VAL A 104 -8.85 -14.48 16.71
CA VAL A 104 -8.92 -15.94 16.45
C VAL A 104 -9.34 -16.29 15.02
N LEU A 105 -9.76 -15.31 14.21
CA LEU A 105 -10.16 -15.53 12.83
C LEU A 105 -8.95 -15.68 11.88
N CYS A 106 -9.05 -16.64 10.98
CA CYS A 106 -8.07 -16.94 9.95
C CYS A 106 -8.75 -17.23 8.60
N ILE A 107 -7.98 -17.05 7.52
CA ILE A 107 -8.37 -17.38 6.15
C ILE A 107 -8.18 -18.87 5.94
N ASP A 108 -9.20 -19.53 5.41
CA ASP A 108 -9.18 -20.94 5.03
C ASP A 108 -9.53 -21.10 3.54
N HIS A 109 -8.91 -22.08 2.90
CA HIS A 109 -9.26 -22.48 1.54
C HIS A 109 -10.44 -23.45 1.59
N ILE A 110 -11.58 -23.08 1.00
CA ILE A 110 -12.83 -23.86 1.05
C ILE A 110 -12.58 -25.31 0.60
N ASN A 111 -11.89 -25.48 -0.53
CA ASN A 111 -11.60 -26.77 -1.15
C ASN A 111 -10.25 -27.39 -0.72
N GLY A 112 -9.63 -26.89 0.36
CA GLY A 112 -8.29 -27.31 0.75
C GLY A 112 -7.20 -26.79 -0.19
N GLY A 113 -6.06 -27.49 -0.26
CA GLY A 113 -4.98 -27.13 -1.20
C GLY A 113 -4.14 -25.91 -0.81
N GLY A 114 -4.23 -25.41 0.43
CA GLY A 114 -3.45 -24.25 0.86
C GLY A 114 -1.94 -24.45 0.74
N ARG A 115 -1.45 -25.68 0.96
CA ARG A 115 -0.05 -26.04 0.71
C ARG A 115 0.32 -25.96 -0.77
N LYS A 116 -0.54 -26.47 -1.66
CA LYS A 116 -0.34 -26.41 -3.12
C LYS A 116 -0.29 -24.97 -3.59
N HIS A 117 -1.24 -24.15 -3.17
CA HIS A 117 -1.25 -22.71 -3.46
C HIS A 117 0.05 -22.03 -3.01
N TYR A 118 0.52 -22.34 -1.80
CA TYR A 118 1.79 -21.81 -1.30
C TYR A 118 3.00 -22.24 -2.15
N LEU A 119 3.01 -23.48 -2.64
CA LEU A 119 4.07 -24.00 -3.51
C LEU A 119 4.02 -23.37 -4.92
N GLU A 120 2.83 -23.22 -5.50
CA GLU A 120 2.63 -22.62 -6.83
C GLU A 120 3.11 -21.18 -6.88
N LEU A 121 2.89 -20.43 -5.80
CA LEU A 121 3.34 -19.05 -5.70
C LEU A 121 4.86 -18.90 -5.51
N GLN A 122 5.59 -20.02 -5.31
CA GLN A 122 7.05 -20.09 -5.11
C GLN A 122 7.63 -19.10 -4.08
N ALA A 123 6.80 -18.60 -3.18
CA ALA A 123 7.15 -17.46 -2.36
C ALA A 123 7.25 -17.86 -0.90
N LYS A 124 8.47 -17.79 -0.36
CA LYS A 124 8.79 -18.12 1.03
C LYS A 124 8.15 -17.17 2.07
N ASN A 125 7.51 -16.08 1.64
CA ASN A 125 7.03 -14.99 2.51
C ASN A 125 5.72 -14.34 2.02
N ILE A 126 4.82 -15.08 1.37
CA ILE A 126 3.55 -14.48 0.95
C ILE A 126 2.69 -14.15 2.17
N ILE A 127 2.29 -12.89 2.22
CA ILE A 127 1.24 -12.40 3.10
C ILE A 127 -0.07 -12.69 2.37
N MET A 128 -0.80 -13.74 2.77
CA MET A 128 -2.05 -14.18 2.13
C MET A 128 -3.02 -13.01 1.92
N GLN A 129 -3.15 -12.15 2.94
CA GLN A 129 -4.03 -10.98 2.87
C GLN A 129 -3.67 -10.04 1.71
N LYS A 130 -2.36 -9.82 1.47
CA LYS A 130 -1.89 -8.99 0.36
C LYS A 130 -2.21 -9.68 -0.97
N TRP A 131 -1.95 -10.97 -1.09
CA TRP A 131 -2.21 -11.71 -2.31
C TRP A 131 -3.69 -11.65 -2.69
N LEU A 132 -4.60 -11.83 -1.72
CA LEU A 132 -6.04 -11.74 -1.95
C LEU A 132 -6.45 -10.34 -2.43
N GLN A 133 -5.92 -9.28 -1.81
CA GLN A 133 -6.17 -7.91 -2.24
C GLN A 133 -5.67 -7.63 -3.66
N ASP A 134 -4.42 -8.00 -3.96
CA ASP A 134 -3.80 -7.76 -5.27
C ASP A 134 -4.52 -8.51 -6.40
N ASN A 135 -5.18 -9.62 -6.09
CA ASN A 135 -5.95 -10.44 -7.04
C ASN A 135 -7.45 -10.14 -7.03
N GLY A 136 -7.88 -9.05 -6.39
CA GLY A 136 -9.28 -8.61 -6.43
C GLY A 136 -10.25 -9.49 -5.63
N TYR A 137 -9.77 -10.15 -4.58
CA TYR A 137 -10.54 -11.03 -3.70
C TYR A 137 -11.23 -12.20 -4.45
N PRO A 138 -10.46 -13.15 -5.00
CA PRO A 138 -11.03 -14.30 -5.70
C PRO A 138 -11.91 -15.15 -4.78
N GLU A 139 -12.84 -15.90 -5.37
CA GLU A 139 -13.64 -16.91 -4.66
C GLU A 139 -12.77 -18.10 -4.17
N GLY A 140 -13.37 -19.02 -3.41
CA GLY A 140 -12.69 -20.22 -2.91
C GLY A 140 -12.03 -20.07 -1.53
N TYR A 141 -12.24 -18.94 -0.87
CA TYR A 141 -11.76 -18.66 0.48
C TYR A 141 -12.93 -18.40 1.42
N GLN A 142 -12.76 -18.77 2.69
CA GLN A 142 -13.71 -18.49 3.77
C GLN A 142 -12.97 -18.04 5.02
N ILE A 143 -13.71 -17.46 5.97
CA ILE A 143 -13.18 -17.14 7.29
C ILE A 143 -13.60 -18.21 8.28
N LEU A 144 -12.61 -18.80 8.97
CA LEU A 144 -12.82 -19.72 10.09
C LEU A 144 -12.10 -19.21 11.33
N CYS A 145 -12.52 -19.63 12.52
CA CYS A 145 -11.67 -19.49 13.69
C CYS A 145 -10.58 -20.56 13.68
N ALA A 146 -9.48 -20.32 14.40
CA ALA A 146 -8.33 -21.23 14.47
C ALA A 146 -8.73 -22.67 14.84
N ASN A 147 -9.68 -22.84 15.76
CA ASN A 147 -10.17 -24.16 16.17
C ASN A 147 -10.99 -24.86 15.08
N CYS A 148 -11.89 -24.16 14.40
CA CYS A 148 -12.66 -24.72 13.29
C CYS A 148 -11.76 -25.08 12.10
N ASN A 149 -10.77 -24.23 11.79
CA ASN A 149 -9.79 -24.52 10.75
C ASN A 149 -8.96 -25.76 11.08
N LEU A 150 -8.47 -25.87 12.32
CA LEU A 150 -7.75 -27.06 12.78
C LEU A 150 -8.63 -28.31 12.74
N LYS A 151 -9.88 -28.22 13.19
CA LYS A 151 -10.83 -29.32 13.15
C LYS A 151 -11.03 -29.83 11.71
N LYS A 152 -11.23 -28.91 10.75
CA LYS A 152 -11.34 -29.23 9.32
C LYS A 152 -10.13 -30.03 8.81
N GLU A 153 -8.92 -29.62 9.18
CA GLU A 153 -7.69 -30.34 8.80
C GLU A 153 -7.58 -31.72 9.47
N VAL A 154 -7.98 -31.84 10.74
CA VAL A 154 -8.00 -33.14 11.46
C VAL A 154 -8.99 -34.10 10.80
N GLU A 155 -10.18 -33.62 10.42
CA GLU A 155 -11.20 -34.41 9.72
C GLU A 155 -10.70 -34.87 8.34
N ARG A 156 -10.05 -33.99 7.58
CA ARG A 156 -9.42 -34.35 6.29
C ARG A 156 -8.43 -35.49 6.43
N ARG A 157 -7.54 -35.43 7.43
CA ARG A 157 -6.52 -36.46 7.69
C ARG A 157 -7.13 -37.79 8.13
N ARG A 158 -8.16 -37.76 9.00
CA ARG A 158 -8.86 -38.97 9.45
C ARG A 158 -9.57 -39.68 8.30
N ASN A 159 -10.10 -38.91 7.35
CA ASN A 159 -10.86 -39.44 6.22
C ASN A 159 -9.98 -39.89 5.03
N GLY A 160 -8.65 -39.80 5.15
CA GLY A 160 -7.71 -40.30 4.13
C GLY A 160 -7.66 -39.51 2.82
N TYR A 161 -8.20 -38.28 2.77
CA TYR A 161 -8.15 -37.45 1.57
C TYR A 161 -6.77 -36.80 1.41
N SER A 162 -6.05 -37.17 0.35
CA SER A 162 -4.84 -36.49 -0.13
C SER A 162 -5.20 -35.31 -1.04
N ASP A 163 -4.59 -34.13 -0.81
CA ASP A 163 -4.67 -32.96 -1.70
C ASP A 163 -3.91 -33.18 -3.02
#